data_AF-A0A8H7DFN4-F1
#
_entry.id   AF-A0A8H7DFN4-F1
#
_cell.length_a   1.000
_cell.length_b   1.000
_cell.length_c   1.000
_cell.angle_alpha   90.00
_cell.angle_beta   90.00
_cell.angle_gamma   90.00
#
_symmetry.space_group_name_H-M   'P 1'
#
loop_
_entity.id
_entity.type
_entity.pdbx_description
1 polymer ?
#
loop_
_entity_poly.entity_id
_entity_poly.type
_entity_poly.pdbx_seq_one_letter_code
_entity_poly.pdbx_strand_id
1 'polypeptide(L)'
;MTCRGCPPRLSCHFLIHTSHDLFRPVFPLRSVALPTSCPVSVSISEPLPCELTSPSDVWHFPLVLRDDLVPATLATALLGDPVCSSDSPAFNPPQPTTVTVFATPPPPAPFASSRPSSISRAPVPQDALLDVRLAAAACLPQKSARRPAARNVLAPSVFRPHVPADRRILLWTAPYSMRAHSALAAHRIPLDSQSKLFETLLGAHVPETLESYGAGLLRFHQFCDRLSIPESDRMPADRHLLSAFVADAAGSCTGKCIRNWLNGLHLWHTYNDAPWHGDEGWLPHLKRSADRAGLPFKRPPRGPVSNEHLRALRASLELDSPLGAATWAAALSAYRGCRRLGELLIRSTAKFSALRDTCRSTRVSRTAANGRVVLTIHLVWTKTTQNLGGECILTQVLGIDADLCPVWAFDNHLRINHSPPADTPLFAHRSASGWRHLTKDAFIKASVAVFNAAGLERIFGHSFRIGGSLALLLDGVAPEVIMKLGGWTSLCFLIYWRRLERILPLAITRAWDARIAEFARTHGHNVDVDALLFD
;
A
#
# COMPACT_ATOMS: atom_id res chain seq x y z
N MET A 1 23.89 43.81 -55.44
CA MET A 1 24.51 43.32 -54.19
C MET A 1 23.87 42.00 -53.79
N THR A 2 24.55 41.17 -53.00
CA THR A 2 24.46 39.71 -53.05
C THR A 2 23.41 39.06 -52.14
N CYS A 3 22.81 37.97 -52.63
CA CYS A 3 21.97 37.05 -51.86
C CYS A 3 22.76 36.24 -50.81
N ARG A 4 22.09 35.89 -49.70
CA ARG A 4 22.25 34.72 -48.80
C ARG A 4 21.13 34.83 -47.75
N GLY A 5 20.38 33.81 -47.35
CA GLY A 5 20.29 32.42 -47.81
C GLY A 5 19.39 31.66 -46.81
N CYS A 6 18.25 31.13 -47.27
CA CYS A 6 17.26 30.45 -46.41
C CYS A 6 17.38 28.93 -46.57
N PRO A 7 17.56 28.13 -45.50
CA PRO A 7 17.47 26.66 -45.56
C PRO A 7 16.01 26.17 -45.40
N PRO A 8 15.69 24.95 -45.88
CA PRO A 8 14.31 24.56 -46.19
C PRO A 8 13.51 24.02 -44.98
N ARG A 9 12.18 24.13 -45.08
CA ARG A 9 11.24 23.33 -44.28
C ARG A 9 11.26 21.88 -44.77
N LEU A 10 11.68 20.95 -43.93
CA LEU A 10 11.45 19.51 -44.13
C LEU A 10 10.31 19.04 -43.22
N SER A 11 9.18 18.71 -43.83
CA SER A 11 8.06 18.05 -43.18
C SER A 11 8.29 16.54 -43.14
N CYS A 12 8.69 16.01 -41.98
CA CYS A 12 8.66 14.57 -41.73
C CYS A 12 7.57 14.24 -40.71
N HIS A 13 6.51 13.56 -41.16
CA HIS A 13 5.59 12.87 -40.28
C HIS A 13 6.33 11.75 -39.55
N PHE A 14 6.43 11.83 -38.22
CA PHE A 14 6.74 10.67 -37.38
C PHE A 14 5.52 10.31 -36.54
N LEU A 15 4.88 9.21 -36.94
CA LEU A 15 3.93 8.48 -36.10
C LEU A 15 4.71 7.86 -34.93
N ILE A 16 4.58 8.46 -33.74
CA ILE A 16 5.11 7.86 -32.51
C ILE A 16 4.10 6.79 -32.04
N HIS A 17 4.37 5.54 -32.40
CA HIS A 17 3.76 4.39 -31.73
C HIS A 17 4.20 4.38 -30.27
N THR A 18 3.24 4.45 -29.35
CA THR A 18 3.52 4.36 -27.91
C THR A 18 3.66 2.90 -27.48
N SER A 19 4.87 2.35 -27.51
CA SER A 19 5.24 1.16 -26.75
C SER A 19 5.80 1.54 -25.37
N HIS A 20 5.54 0.71 -24.36
CA HIS A 20 6.12 0.86 -23.03
C HIS A 20 7.56 0.36 -23.03
N ASP A 21 8.47 1.14 -22.45
CA ASP A 21 9.58 0.73 -21.57
C ASP A 21 10.68 1.79 -21.56
N LEU A 22 10.67 2.62 -20.51
CA LEU A 22 11.78 3.51 -20.17
C LEU A 22 12.25 3.16 -18.75
N PHE A 23 13.57 3.20 -18.54
CA PHE A 23 14.31 2.77 -17.34
C PHE A 23 14.61 1.26 -17.19
N ARG A 24 15.37 0.71 -18.14
CA ARG A 24 16.44 -0.26 -17.81
C ARG A 24 17.80 0.47 -17.90
N PRO A 25 18.63 0.48 -16.84
CA PRO A 25 20.03 0.90 -16.97
C PRO A 25 20.83 -0.21 -17.67
N VAL A 26 21.48 0.13 -18.78
CA VAL A 26 22.45 -0.73 -19.47
C VAL A 26 23.85 -0.27 -19.08
N PHE A 27 24.61 -1.13 -18.40
CA PHE A 27 26.03 -0.89 -18.15
C PHE A 27 26.86 -1.33 -19.36
N PRO A 28 27.74 -0.47 -19.91
CA PRO A 28 28.68 -0.90 -20.94
C PRO A 28 29.82 -1.72 -20.31
N LEU A 29 29.90 -3.00 -20.66
CA LEU A 29 31.06 -3.84 -20.33
C LEU A 29 32.28 -3.35 -21.13
N ARG A 30 33.24 -2.70 -20.46
CA ARG A 30 34.59 -2.50 -21.01
C ARG A 30 35.47 -3.68 -20.65
N SER A 31 35.76 -4.50 -21.65
CA SER A 31 36.92 -5.39 -21.64
C SER A 31 38.20 -4.55 -21.52
N VAL A 32 39.07 -4.90 -20.58
CA VAL A 32 40.47 -4.44 -20.50
C VAL A 32 41.33 -5.67 -20.28
N ALA A 33 42.28 -5.89 -21.18
CA ALA A 33 43.14 -7.07 -21.16
C ALA A 33 44.21 -7.00 -20.05
N LEU A 34 44.50 -8.14 -19.43
CA LEU A 34 45.65 -8.35 -18.56
C LEU A 34 46.91 -8.61 -19.41
N PRO A 35 48.06 -7.98 -19.12
CA PRO A 35 49.36 -8.46 -19.58
C PRO A 35 50.01 -9.38 -18.54
N THR A 36 50.52 -10.51 -19.01
CA THR A 36 51.29 -11.50 -18.24
C THR A 36 52.77 -11.12 -18.15
N SER A 37 53.38 -11.14 -16.95
CA SER A 37 54.73 -11.68 -16.67
C SER A 37 55.20 -11.41 -15.24
N CYS A 38 55.81 -12.43 -14.62
CA CYS A 38 56.75 -12.31 -13.49
C CYS A 38 58.17 -12.59 -14.04
N PRO A 39 59.28 -12.32 -13.31
CA PRO A 39 59.76 -13.35 -12.34
C PRO A 39 60.62 -12.85 -11.13
N VAL A 40 60.80 -13.72 -10.10
CA VAL A 40 62.00 -13.90 -9.19
C VAL A 40 62.34 -12.74 -8.21
N SER A 41 62.75 -12.90 -6.93
CA SER A 41 62.87 -13.95 -5.87
C SER A 41 63.07 -13.22 -4.49
N VAL A 42 62.99 -13.74 -3.25
CA VAL A 42 63.69 -14.85 -2.55
C VAL A 42 62.97 -15.24 -1.22
N SER A 43 63.07 -16.53 -0.84
CA SER A 43 62.83 -17.28 0.43
C SER A 43 63.24 -16.66 1.79
N ILE A 44 62.95 -17.17 3.02
CA ILE A 44 62.04 -18.15 3.74
C ILE A 44 62.20 -17.79 5.28
N SER A 45 61.23 -17.88 6.21
CA SER A 45 61.03 -18.99 7.19
C SER A 45 59.83 -18.80 8.16
N GLU A 46 59.18 -19.92 8.50
CA GLU A 46 58.69 -20.50 9.79
C GLU A 46 58.52 -19.71 11.13
N PRO A 47 57.71 -20.22 12.11
CA PRO A 47 56.44 -20.97 12.02
C PRO A 47 55.35 -20.54 13.05
N LEU A 48 54.14 -21.16 12.98
CA LEU A 48 53.01 -21.04 13.93
C LEU A 48 53.06 -22.08 15.07
N PRO A 49 52.25 -21.94 16.14
CA PRO A 49 50.97 -22.67 16.18
C PRO A 49 49.77 -21.90 16.77
N CYS A 50 48.57 -22.44 16.51
CA CYS A 50 47.27 -21.92 16.94
C CYS A 50 46.87 -22.32 18.37
N GLU A 51 45.95 -21.57 18.98
CA GLU A 51 44.71 -22.15 19.56
C GLU A 51 43.69 -21.05 19.91
N LEU A 52 42.48 -21.12 19.34
CA LEU A 52 41.29 -20.39 19.78
C LEU A 52 40.06 -21.25 19.54
N THR A 53 39.40 -21.65 20.61
CA THR A 53 38.19 -22.47 20.59
C THR A 53 36.95 -21.62 20.32
N SER A 54 36.03 -22.15 19.51
CA SER A 54 34.65 -21.69 19.44
C SER A 54 33.81 -22.35 20.55
N PRO A 55 32.56 -21.89 20.78
CA PRO A 55 31.48 -22.47 19.99
C PRO A 55 30.53 -21.42 19.39
N SER A 56 29.97 -21.79 18.23
CA SER A 56 29.01 -21.00 17.46
C SER A 56 27.60 -21.56 17.60
N ASP A 57 26.66 -20.76 18.10
CA ASP A 57 25.21 -20.99 17.95
C ASP A 57 24.62 -19.96 16.98
N VAL A 58 24.54 -20.33 15.71
CA VAL A 58 23.93 -19.50 14.65
C VAL A 58 22.48 -19.92 14.44
N TRP A 59 21.55 -19.09 14.89
CA TRP A 59 20.13 -19.28 14.63
C TRP A 59 19.79 -18.96 13.17
N HIS A 60 19.66 -20.00 12.34
CA HIS A 60 19.16 -19.88 10.97
C HIS A 60 17.67 -19.50 10.95
N PHE A 61 17.34 -18.33 10.40
CA PHE A 61 15.98 -18.01 9.95
C PHE A 61 15.83 -18.39 8.47
N PRO A 62 14.95 -19.34 8.10
CA PRO A 62 14.67 -19.64 6.70
C PRO A 62 13.84 -18.52 6.06
N LEU A 63 14.40 -17.88 5.02
CA LEU A 63 13.67 -17.02 4.10
C LEU A 63 12.76 -17.89 3.21
N VAL A 64 11.50 -18.05 3.61
CA VAL A 64 10.48 -18.62 2.74
C VAL A 64 10.03 -17.55 1.74
N LEU A 65 10.60 -17.56 0.53
CA LEU A 65 9.95 -16.93 -0.62
C LEU A 65 8.64 -17.68 -0.92
N ARG A 66 7.62 -16.95 -1.38
CA ARG A 66 6.43 -17.53 -2.02
C ARG A 66 6.63 -17.50 -3.52
N ASP A 67 6.45 -18.64 -4.19
CA ASP A 67 6.71 -18.79 -5.63
C ASP A 67 5.67 -18.14 -6.55
N ASP A 68 4.55 -17.63 -6.01
CA ASP A 68 3.41 -17.13 -6.79
C ASP A 68 3.59 -15.74 -7.45
N LEU A 69 4.82 -15.28 -7.71
CA LEU A 69 5.11 -13.96 -8.30
C LEU A 69 6.23 -13.97 -9.36
N VAL A 70 6.16 -14.88 -10.33
CA VAL A 70 6.96 -14.82 -11.57
C VAL A 70 6.06 -14.92 -12.81
N PRO A 71 5.94 -13.86 -13.63
CA PRO A 71 5.35 -13.97 -14.97
C PRO A 71 6.23 -14.85 -15.88
N ALA A 72 5.63 -15.74 -16.65
CA ALA A 72 6.30 -16.85 -17.36
C ALA A 72 7.15 -16.46 -18.60
N THR A 73 7.79 -15.29 -18.62
CA THR A 73 8.57 -14.76 -19.75
C THR A 73 9.98 -14.28 -19.39
N LEU A 74 10.56 -14.83 -18.32
CA LEU A 74 11.89 -14.41 -17.81
C LEU A 74 12.82 -15.58 -17.40
N ALA A 75 12.58 -16.79 -17.94
CA ALA A 75 13.36 -18.00 -17.64
C ALA A 75 14.44 -18.35 -18.69
N THR A 76 14.50 -17.66 -19.83
CA THR A 76 15.31 -18.08 -21.00
C THR A 76 16.42 -17.06 -21.34
N ALA A 77 17.17 -16.61 -20.33
CA ALA A 77 18.25 -15.62 -20.50
C ALA A 77 19.47 -15.80 -19.58
N LEU A 78 19.61 -16.95 -18.91
CA LEU A 78 20.66 -17.21 -17.91
C LEU A 78 21.32 -18.60 -17.99
N LEU A 79 21.24 -19.27 -19.14
CA LEU A 79 22.03 -20.47 -19.45
C LEU A 79 22.74 -20.24 -20.79
N GLY A 80 24.06 -20.34 -20.79
CA GLY A 80 24.91 -19.97 -21.93
C GLY A 80 25.02 -21.06 -22.99
N ASP A 81 25.40 -20.64 -24.20
CA ASP A 81 25.55 -21.50 -25.38
C ASP A 81 26.76 -22.45 -25.31
N PRO A 82 26.63 -23.71 -25.77
CA PRO A 82 27.75 -24.52 -26.24
C PRO A 82 28.01 -24.33 -27.74
N VAL A 83 29.27 -24.50 -28.16
CA VAL A 83 29.81 -24.16 -29.49
C VAL A 83 29.55 -25.24 -30.56
N CYS A 84 29.54 -24.80 -31.83
CA CYS A 84 29.31 -25.55 -33.08
C CYS A 84 30.11 -26.84 -33.32
N SER A 85 29.52 -27.73 -34.13
CA SER A 85 30.09 -28.38 -35.33
C SER A 85 28.94 -29.06 -36.11
N SER A 86 28.50 -28.52 -37.25
CA SER A 86 28.90 -28.88 -38.63
C SER A 86 28.07 -30.04 -39.23
N ASP A 87 27.06 -29.72 -40.06
CA ASP A 87 27.06 -30.07 -41.50
C ASP A 87 25.70 -29.83 -42.20
N SER A 88 25.78 -29.62 -43.51
CA SER A 88 24.72 -29.37 -44.50
C SER A 88 25.32 -29.72 -45.87
N PRO A 89 24.56 -30.15 -46.92
CA PRO A 89 23.41 -29.36 -47.39
C PRO A 89 22.24 -30.09 -48.11
N ALA A 90 21.16 -29.32 -48.27
CA ALA A 90 20.22 -29.18 -49.41
C ALA A 90 19.85 -30.36 -50.35
N PHE A 91 18.57 -30.42 -50.75
CA PHE A 91 18.15 -30.33 -52.16
C PHE A 91 16.69 -29.84 -52.31
N ASN A 92 16.34 -29.29 -53.49
CA ASN A 92 15.12 -28.50 -53.76
C ASN A 92 13.97 -29.29 -54.43
N PRO A 93 12.72 -28.74 -54.49
CA PRO A 93 11.50 -29.41 -55.01
C PRO A 93 11.32 -29.23 -56.54
N PRO A 94 10.40 -29.96 -57.23
CA PRO A 94 8.98 -29.56 -57.33
C PRO A 94 7.92 -30.72 -57.47
N GLN A 95 6.63 -30.38 -57.58
CA GLN A 95 5.49 -31.27 -57.90
C GLN A 95 5.28 -31.39 -59.44
N PRO A 96 4.13 -31.90 -60.01
CA PRO A 96 3.04 -32.76 -59.52
C PRO A 96 2.66 -33.94 -60.47
N THR A 97 1.80 -34.91 -60.05
CA THR A 97 0.71 -35.49 -60.90
C THR A 97 -0.23 -36.50 -60.19
N THR A 98 -1.53 -36.21 -60.24
CA THR A 98 -2.68 -37.08 -60.61
C THR A 98 -2.96 -38.47 -59.98
N VAL A 99 -3.97 -38.47 -59.08
CA VAL A 99 -5.15 -39.38 -58.94
C VAL A 99 -5.01 -40.91 -59.10
N THR A 100 -5.37 -41.63 -58.01
CA THR A 100 -6.22 -42.85 -58.07
C THR A 100 -7.24 -42.84 -56.92
N VAL A 101 -8.49 -43.24 -57.18
CA VAL A 101 -9.58 -43.31 -56.18
C VAL A 101 -9.75 -44.74 -55.68
N PHE A 102 -9.85 -44.95 -54.36
CA PHE A 102 -10.45 -46.16 -53.77
C PHE A 102 -11.24 -45.82 -52.49
N ALA A 103 -12.23 -46.66 -52.17
CA ALA A 103 -13.37 -46.31 -51.31
C ALA A 103 -13.11 -46.39 -49.79
N THR A 104 -13.85 -45.59 -49.04
CA THR A 104 -13.87 -45.58 -47.57
C THR A 104 -14.93 -46.55 -46.99
N PRO A 105 -14.63 -47.24 -45.87
CA PRO A 105 -15.63 -48.05 -45.15
C PRO A 105 -16.58 -47.20 -44.30
N PRO A 106 -17.78 -47.70 -43.96
CA PRO A 106 -18.81 -46.95 -43.22
C PRO A 106 -18.51 -46.80 -41.71
N PRO A 107 -19.08 -45.77 -41.05
CA PRO A 107 -18.85 -45.51 -39.62
C PRO A 107 -19.64 -46.48 -38.70
N PRO A 108 -19.16 -46.72 -37.46
CA PRO A 108 -19.84 -47.55 -36.48
C PRO A 108 -21.10 -46.87 -35.91
N ALA A 109 -22.07 -47.70 -35.49
CA ALA A 109 -23.35 -47.26 -34.96
C ALA A 109 -23.23 -46.54 -33.58
N PRO A 110 -24.14 -45.60 -33.25
CA PRO A 110 -24.08 -44.84 -32.00
C PRO A 110 -24.46 -45.69 -30.79
N PHE A 111 -23.61 -45.68 -29.76
CA PHE A 111 -23.94 -46.25 -28.45
C PHE A 111 -25.05 -45.44 -27.77
N ALA A 112 -26.01 -46.14 -27.17
CA ALA A 112 -27.15 -45.53 -26.50
C ALA A 112 -26.71 -44.74 -25.25
N SER A 113 -26.92 -43.43 -25.27
CA SER A 113 -26.74 -42.56 -24.10
C SER A 113 -27.83 -42.86 -23.05
N SER A 114 -27.43 -43.49 -21.95
CA SER A 114 -28.27 -43.63 -20.77
C SER A 114 -28.48 -42.24 -20.14
N ARG A 115 -29.68 -41.70 -20.34
CA ARG A 115 -30.12 -40.40 -19.85
C ARG A 115 -30.03 -40.37 -18.31
N PRO A 116 -29.17 -39.54 -17.68
CA PRO A 116 -29.23 -39.37 -16.23
C PRO A 116 -30.57 -38.73 -15.89
N SER A 117 -31.33 -39.37 -15.00
CA SER A 117 -32.64 -38.87 -14.56
C SER A 117 -32.51 -37.45 -14.03
N SER A 118 -33.15 -36.51 -14.71
CA SER A 118 -33.23 -35.12 -14.28
C SER A 118 -34.09 -35.01 -13.04
N ILE A 119 -33.48 -35.22 -11.87
CA ILE A 119 -34.05 -34.76 -10.60
C ILE A 119 -34.12 -33.25 -10.70
N SER A 120 -35.32 -32.73 -10.96
CA SER A 120 -35.65 -31.31 -10.83
C SER A 120 -35.45 -30.94 -9.36
N ARG A 121 -34.24 -30.50 -9.03
CA ARG A 121 -33.84 -30.18 -7.66
C ARG A 121 -34.47 -28.84 -7.34
N ALA A 122 -35.43 -28.84 -6.41
CA ALA A 122 -36.13 -27.63 -6.01
C ALA A 122 -35.13 -26.50 -5.69
N PRO A 123 -35.39 -25.25 -6.13
CA PRO A 123 -34.53 -24.14 -5.78
C PRO A 123 -34.43 -24.02 -4.26
N VAL A 124 -33.23 -23.78 -3.75
CA VAL A 124 -33.03 -23.50 -2.33
C VAL A 124 -33.86 -22.25 -1.99
N PRO A 125 -34.71 -22.29 -0.95
CA PRO A 125 -35.51 -21.12 -0.56
C PRO A 125 -34.63 -19.89 -0.36
N GLN A 126 -35.14 -18.72 -0.76
CA GLN A 126 -34.41 -17.45 -0.65
C GLN A 126 -33.90 -17.19 0.78
N ASP A 127 -34.67 -17.64 1.76
CA ASP A 127 -34.40 -17.51 3.18
C ASP A 127 -33.10 -18.23 3.58
N ALA A 128 -32.81 -19.43 3.06
CA ALA A 128 -31.63 -20.19 3.48
C ALA A 128 -30.28 -19.54 3.09
N LEU A 129 -30.19 -18.86 1.94
CA LEU A 129 -28.99 -18.06 1.62
C LEU A 129 -28.87 -16.87 2.59
N LEU A 130 -30.00 -16.22 2.86
CA LEU A 130 -30.03 -15.05 3.73
C LEU A 130 -29.63 -15.46 5.16
N ASP A 131 -30.14 -16.58 5.67
CA ASP A 131 -29.81 -17.13 6.99
C ASP A 131 -28.32 -17.48 7.13
N VAL A 132 -27.74 -18.21 6.18
CA VAL A 132 -26.30 -18.50 6.13
C VAL A 132 -25.46 -17.22 6.17
N ARG A 133 -25.89 -16.18 5.45
CA ARG A 133 -25.18 -14.89 5.41
C ARG A 133 -25.44 -14.02 6.64
N LEU A 134 -26.59 -14.12 7.27
CA LEU A 134 -26.91 -13.47 8.54
C LEU A 134 -26.12 -14.09 9.70
N ALA A 135 -26.02 -15.43 9.73
CA ALA A 135 -25.15 -16.16 10.66
C ALA A 135 -23.69 -15.70 10.50
N ALA A 136 -23.16 -15.69 9.28
CA ALA A 136 -21.81 -15.18 9.02
C ALA A 136 -21.65 -13.69 9.40
N ALA A 137 -22.67 -12.85 9.19
CA ALA A 137 -22.64 -11.44 9.57
C ALA A 137 -22.70 -11.19 11.10
N ALA A 138 -23.01 -12.21 11.90
CA ALA A 138 -23.01 -12.14 13.36
C ALA A 138 -21.59 -12.09 13.96
N CYS A 139 -20.56 -12.51 13.21
CA CYS A 139 -19.16 -12.37 13.63
C CYS A 139 -18.68 -10.90 13.65
N LEU A 140 -19.41 -10.00 12.99
CA LEU A 140 -19.09 -8.57 12.93
C LEU A 140 -19.65 -7.83 14.16
N PRO A 141 -18.93 -6.82 14.71
CA PRO A 141 -19.40 -6.03 15.85
C PRO A 141 -20.82 -5.49 15.67
N GLN A 142 -21.61 -5.56 16.75
CA GLN A 142 -23.00 -5.13 16.75
C GLN A 142 -23.13 -3.66 16.36
N LYS A 143 -24.01 -3.39 15.39
CA LYS A 143 -24.12 -2.08 14.74
C LYS A 143 -25.46 -1.94 14.03
N SER A 144 -26.25 -0.94 14.45
CA SER A 144 -27.53 -0.64 13.83
C SER A 144 -27.36 0.04 12.47
N ALA A 145 -28.24 -0.27 11.52
CA ALA A 145 -28.37 0.51 10.30
C ALA A 145 -28.84 1.93 10.66
N ARG A 146 -28.28 2.95 10.00
CA ARG A 146 -28.70 4.35 10.19
C ARG A 146 -29.74 4.70 9.13
N ARG A 147 -30.78 5.45 9.54
CA ARG A 147 -31.77 6.05 8.62
C ARG A 147 -31.03 6.71 7.45
N PRO A 148 -31.37 6.39 6.18
CA PRO A 148 -30.71 6.99 5.03
C PRO A 148 -30.88 8.51 5.02
N ALA A 149 -29.80 9.24 4.74
CA ALA A 149 -29.90 10.64 4.34
C ALA A 149 -30.62 10.74 2.98
N ALA A 150 -31.25 11.86 2.65
CA ALA A 150 -32.04 12.03 1.42
C ALA A 150 -31.29 11.60 0.14
N ARG A 151 -29.99 11.94 0.02
CA ARG A 151 -29.12 11.54 -1.10
C ARG A 151 -28.66 10.06 -1.10
N ASN A 152 -29.13 9.24 -0.16
CA ASN A 152 -28.73 7.85 0.07
C ASN A 152 -29.94 6.89 0.07
N VAL A 153 -31.10 7.33 -0.43
CA VAL A 153 -32.30 6.49 -0.61
C VAL A 153 -32.10 5.51 -1.78
N LEU A 154 -32.75 4.35 -1.69
CA LEU A 154 -32.83 3.30 -2.71
C LEU A 154 -34.30 2.89 -2.90
N ALA A 155 -34.63 2.28 -4.03
CA ALA A 155 -35.90 1.57 -4.19
C ALA A 155 -35.94 0.35 -3.24
N PRO A 156 -37.09 0.05 -2.59
CA PRO A 156 -37.24 -1.16 -1.79
C PRO A 156 -36.98 -2.42 -2.61
N SER A 157 -36.23 -3.38 -2.05
CA SER A 157 -35.91 -4.64 -2.71
C SER A 157 -35.55 -5.72 -1.68
N VAL A 158 -36.07 -6.93 -1.90
CA VAL A 158 -35.77 -8.11 -1.08
C VAL A 158 -34.29 -8.51 -1.14
N PHE A 159 -33.60 -8.15 -2.23
CA PHE A 159 -32.18 -8.42 -2.43
C PHE A 159 -31.25 -7.39 -1.75
N ARG A 160 -31.81 -6.27 -1.26
CA ARG A 160 -31.04 -5.15 -0.68
C ARG A 160 -31.61 -4.72 0.68
N PRO A 161 -31.60 -5.60 1.70
CA PRO A 161 -32.12 -5.28 3.03
C PRO A 161 -31.43 -4.06 3.66
N HIS A 162 -32.14 -3.37 4.56
CA HIS A 162 -31.65 -2.15 5.20
C HIS A 162 -30.58 -2.46 6.28
N VAL A 163 -29.32 -2.57 5.84
CA VAL A 163 -28.19 -2.99 6.68
C VAL A 163 -27.08 -1.92 6.77
N PRO A 164 -26.23 -1.96 7.82
CA PRO A 164 -25.00 -1.16 7.91
C PRO A 164 -24.11 -1.31 6.67
N ALA A 165 -23.36 -0.27 6.32
CA ALA A 165 -22.57 -0.23 5.07
C ALA A 165 -21.55 -1.38 4.94
N ASP A 166 -20.87 -1.70 6.04
CA ASP A 166 -19.96 -2.83 6.24
C ASP A 166 -20.59 -4.21 5.98
N ARG A 167 -21.91 -4.35 6.12
CA ARG A 167 -22.60 -5.61 5.89
C ARG A 167 -23.15 -5.76 4.46
N ARG A 168 -23.17 -4.70 3.65
CA ARG A 168 -23.78 -4.72 2.30
C ARG A 168 -23.09 -5.66 1.32
N ILE A 169 -21.76 -5.76 1.39
CA ILE A 169 -20.98 -6.67 0.54
C ILE A 169 -21.45 -8.13 0.69
N LEU A 170 -21.84 -8.52 1.91
CA LEU A 170 -22.34 -9.85 2.22
C LEU A 170 -23.85 -9.94 2.07
N LEU A 171 -24.61 -9.08 2.73
CA LEU A 171 -26.06 -9.19 2.88
C LEU A 171 -26.88 -8.61 1.71
N TRP A 172 -26.25 -7.93 0.74
CA TRP A 172 -26.92 -7.62 -0.53
C TRP A 172 -26.63 -8.72 -1.54
N THR A 173 -27.68 -9.18 -2.20
CA THR A 173 -27.68 -10.29 -3.16
C THR A 173 -28.24 -9.82 -4.50
N ALA A 174 -28.38 -10.73 -5.45
CA ALA A 174 -29.11 -10.57 -6.69
C ALA A 174 -29.77 -11.91 -7.07
N PRO A 175 -30.71 -11.96 -8.04
CA PRO A 175 -31.24 -13.21 -8.59
C PRO A 175 -30.14 -14.18 -9.07
N TYR A 176 -28.99 -13.67 -9.53
CA TYR A 176 -27.82 -14.49 -9.86
C TYR A 176 -27.22 -15.18 -8.62
N SER A 177 -27.01 -14.44 -7.53
CA SER A 177 -26.47 -14.96 -6.27
C SER A 177 -27.28 -16.15 -5.74
N MET A 178 -28.61 -16.12 -5.90
CA MET A 178 -29.48 -17.21 -5.49
C MET A 178 -29.24 -18.49 -6.30
N ARG A 179 -28.99 -18.36 -7.60
CA ARG A 179 -28.66 -19.50 -8.49
C ARG A 179 -27.27 -20.06 -8.17
N ALA A 180 -26.28 -19.19 -7.99
CA ALA A 180 -24.92 -19.58 -7.60
C ALA A 180 -24.91 -20.31 -6.24
N HIS A 181 -25.64 -19.81 -5.24
CA HIS A 181 -25.76 -20.49 -3.95
C HIS A 181 -26.53 -21.81 -4.03
N SER A 182 -27.55 -21.91 -4.88
CA SER A 182 -28.25 -23.18 -5.14
C SER A 182 -27.31 -24.23 -5.73
N ALA A 183 -26.33 -23.83 -6.56
CA ALA A 183 -25.26 -24.71 -7.01
C ALA A 183 -24.31 -25.10 -5.87
N LEU A 184 -23.93 -24.17 -4.98
CA LEU A 184 -23.13 -24.48 -3.78
C LEU A 184 -23.80 -25.51 -2.87
N ALA A 185 -25.12 -25.37 -2.64
CA ALA A 185 -25.93 -26.36 -1.93
C ALA A 185 -26.05 -27.69 -2.71
N ALA A 186 -25.97 -27.67 -4.03
CA ALA A 186 -25.98 -28.89 -4.84
C ALA A 186 -24.77 -29.79 -4.53
N HIS A 187 -23.61 -29.21 -4.18
CA HIS A 187 -22.40 -29.89 -3.72
C HIS A 187 -22.50 -30.49 -2.29
N ARG A 188 -23.66 -30.39 -1.63
CA ARG A 188 -23.93 -30.95 -0.27
C ARG A 188 -23.02 -30.40 0.84
N ILE A 189 -22.50 -29.18 0.68
CA ILE A 189 -21.74 -28.49 1.75
C ILE A 189 -22.71 -28.13 2.89
N PRO A 190 -22.45 -28.50 4.17
CA PRO A 190 -23.29 -28.15 5.30
C PRO A 190 -23.44 -26.64 5.49
N LEU A 191 -24.61 -26.18 5.96
CA LEU A 191 -24.90 -24.74 6.12
C LEU A 191 -23.91 -24.02 7.05
N ASP A 192 -23.45 -24.69 8.13
CA ASP A 192 -22.44 -24.15 9.04
C ASP A 192 -21.09 -23.92 8.35
N SER A 193 -20.69 -24.84 7.46
CA SER A 193 -19.47 -24.71 6.65
C SER A 193 -19.59 -23.57 5.63
N GLN A 194 -20.79 -23.35 5.06
CA GLN A 194 -21.05 -22.22 4.18
C GLN A 194 -21.02 -20.89 4.95
N SER A 195 -21.56 -20.86 6.17
CA SER A 195 -21.48 -19.70 7.06
C SER A 195 -20.02 -19.39 7.41
N LYS A 196 -19.23 -20.42 7.76
CA LYS A 196 -17.79 -20.31 8.05
C LYS A 196 -16.98 -19.78 6.85
N LEU A 197 -17.35 -20.17 5.63
CA LEU A 197 -16.75 -19.62 4.40
C LEU A 197 -16.97 -18.11 4.31
N PHE A 198 -18.20 -17.63 4.51
CA PHE A 198 -18.50 -16.19 4.49
C PHE A 198 -17.86 -15.43 5.66
N GLU A 199 -17.78 -16.01 6.87
CA GLU A 199 -17.01 -15.43 7.98
C GLU A 199 -15.52 -15.26 7.63
N THR A 200 -14.94 -16.25 6.96
CA THR A 200 -13.52 -16.22 6.57
C THR A 200 -13.28 -15.16 5.48
N LEU A 201 -14.20 -15.04 4.52
CA LEU A 201 -14.19 -13.96 3.53
C LEU A 201 -14.33 -12.57 4.17
N LEU A 202 -15.17 -12.42 5.22
CA LEU A 202 -15.26 -11.17 5.98
C LEU A 202 -13.93 -10.87 6.69
N GLY A 203 -13.32 -11.88 7.31
CA GLY A 203 -12.02 -11.78 8.01
C GLY A 203 -10.87 -11.32 7.12
N ALA A 204 -10.94 -11.54 5.80
CA ALA A 204 -9.95 -11.06 4.83
C ALA A 204 -9.93 -9.52 4.68
N HIS A 205 -10.89 -8.79 5.23
CA HIS A 205 -11.03 -7.34 5.06
C HIS A 205 -11.19 -6.59 6.39
N VAL A 206 -10.44 -5.50 6.56
CA VAL A 206 -10.65 -4.61 7.70
C VAL A 206 -12.02 -3.90 7.60
N PRO A 207 -12.75 -3.70 8.72
CA PRO A 207 -14.13 -3.19 8.68
C PRO A 207 -14.31 -1.88 7.92
N GLU A 208 -13.35 -0.96 7.98
CA GLU A 208 -13.42 0.32 7.24
C GLU A 208 -13.36 0.15 5.71
N THR A 209 -12.74 -0.93 5.22
CA THR A 209 -12.76 -1.26 3.78
C THR A 209 -14.16 -1.71 3.39
N LEU A 210 -14.81 -2.57 4.20
CA LEU A 210 -16.18 -3.01 3.96
C LEU A 210 -17.18 -1.83 4.03
N GLU A 211 -17.04 -0.92 4.99
CA GLU A 211 -17.84 0.33 5.04
C GLU A 211 -17.67 1.16 3.75
N SER A 212 -16.44 1.33 3.29
CA SER A 212 -16.09 2.09 2.08
C SER A 212 -16.64 1.44 0.80
N TYR A 213 -16.56 0.11 0.70
CA TYR A 213 -16.98 -0.66 -0.46
C TYR A 213 -18.51 -0.80 -0.51
N GLY A 214 -19.18 -1.01 0.61
CA GLY A 214 -20.65 -0.97 0.70
C GLY A 214 -21.26 0.41 0.47
N ALA A 215 -20.47 1.49 0.55
CA ALA A 215 -20.88 2.80 0.05
C ALA A 215 -20.80 2.87 -1.50
N GLY A 216 -19.95 2.07 -2.13
CA GLY A 216 -19.89 1.87 -3.59
C GLY A 216 -21.13 1.18 -4.15
N LEU A 217 -21.53 0.04 -3.55
CA LEU A 217 -22.77 -0.65 -3.93
C LEU A 217 -23.99 0.28 -3.87
N LEU A 218 -24.09 1.10 -2.83
CA LEU A 218 -25.18 2.08 -2.73
C LEU A 218 -25.23 3.02 -3.95
N ARG A 219 -24.09 3.51 -4.43
CA ARG A 219 -24.05 4.40 -5.59
C ARG A 219 -24.41 3.69 -6.89
N PHE A 220 -23.95 2.45 -7.07
CA PHE A 220 -24.33 1.61 -8.21
C PHE A 220 -25.83 1.34 -8.23
N HIS A 221 -26.40 0.84 -7.12
CA HIS A 221 -27.83 0.55 -7.07
C HIS A 221 -28.70 1.81 -7.16
N GLN A 222 -28.24 2.98 -6.70
CA GLN A 222 -28.95 4.25 -6.96
C GLN A 222 -28.97 4.63 -8.44
N PHE A 223 -27.87 4.37 -9.16
CA PHE A 223 -27.79 4.55 -10.60
C PHE A 223 -28.74 3.56 -11.31
N CYS A 224 -28.71 2.27 -10.94
CA CYS A 224 -29.60 1.26 -11.50
C CYS A 224 -31.08 1.51 -11.20
N ASP A 225 -31.42 1.93 -9.97
CA ASP A 225 -32.79 2.28 -9.58
C ASP A 225 -33.29 3.51 -10.37
N ARG A 226 -32.44 4.53 -10.59
CA ARG A 226 -32.80 5.72 -11.39
C ARG A 226 -33.04 5.38 -12.87
N LEU A 227 -32.28 4.44 -13.43
CA LEU A 227 -32.44 3.99 -14.82
C LEU A 227 -33.42 2.81 -14.97
N SER A 228 -34.13 2.42 -13.90
CA SER A 228 -35.07 1.28 -13.88
C SER A 228 -34.48 -0.06 -14.34
N ILE A 229 -33.17 -0.26 -14.14
CA ILE A 229 -32.46 -1.50 -14.50
C ILE A 229 -32.88 -2.60 -13.52
N PRO A 230 -33.44 -3.74 -13.98
CA PRO A 230 -33.98 -4.77 -13.10
C PRO A 230 -32.88 -5.49 -12.32
N GLU A 231 -33.20 -6.04 -11.14
CA GLU A 231 -32.20 -6.68 -10.25
C GLU A 231 -31.52 -7.89 -10.90
N SER A 232 -32.16 -8.54 -11.88
CA SER A 232 -31.59 -9.64 -12.68
C SER A 232 -30.35 -9.26 -13.47
N ASP A 233 -30.26 -7.99 -13.89
CA ASP A 233 -29.28 -7.51 -14.86
C ASP A 233 -28.12 -6.77 -14.17
N ARG A 234 -28.20 -6.64 -12.84
CA ARG A 234 -27.20 -5.97 -12.00
C ARG A 234 -26.06 -6.89 -11.55
N MET A 235 -26.21 -8.20 -11.75
CA MET A 235 -25.20 -9.22 -11.48
C MET A 235 -25.41 -10.42 -12.40
N PRO A 236 -24.39 -10.86 -13.18
CA PRO A 236 -23.09 -10.22 -13.33
C PRO A 236 -23.26 -8.88 -14.05
N ALA A 237 -22.66 -7.81 -13.52
CA ALA A 237 -22.76 -6.48 -14.11
C ALA A 237 -21.92 -6.46 -15.40
N ASP A 238 -22.58 -6.33 -16.54
CA ASP A 238 -21.92 -6.36 -17.84
C ASP A 238 -21.05 -5.11 -18.07
N ARG A 239 -20.11 -5.21 -19.01
CA ARG A 239 -19.16 -4.14 -19.33
C ARG A 239 -19.82 -2.82 -19.76
N HIS A 240 -20.99 -2.86 -20.40
CA HIS A 240 -21.76 -1.70 -20.83
C HIS A 240 -22.49 -1.07 -19.62
N LEU A 241 -23.11 -1.86 -18.74
CA LEU A 241 -23.66 -1.37 -17.47
C LEU A 241 -22.60 -0.70 -16.59
N LEU A 242 -21.44 -1.34 -16.40
CA LEU A 242 -20.32 -0.77 -15.65
C LEU A 242 -19.76 0.50 -16.32
N SER A 243 -19.72 0.54 -17.65
CA SER A 243 -19.33 1.72 -18.42
C SER A 243 -20.30 2.88 -18.23
N ALA A 244 -21.61 2.63 -18.33
CA ALA A 244 -22.64 3.63 -18.13
C ALA A 244 -22.61 4.19 -16.69
N PHE A 245 -22.40 3.34 -15.68
CA PHE A 245 -22.23 3.77 -14.29
C PHE A 245 -21.01 4.71 -14.09
N VAL A 246 -19.87 4.40 -14.71
CA VAL A 246 -18.68 5.27 -14.63
C VAL A 246 -18.88 6.58 -15.41
N ALA A 247 -19.56 6.54 -16.55
CA ALA A 247 -19.87 7.72 -17.34
C ALA A 247 -20.82 8.69 -16.59
N ASP A 248 -21.89 8.16 -16.00
CA ASP A 248 -22.84 8.90 -15.14
C ASP A 248 -22.16 9.51 -13.91
N ALA A 249 -21.24 8.77 -13.29
CA ALA A 249 -20.49 9.24 -12.14
C ALA A 249 -19.39 10.27 -12.48
N ALA A 250 -18.97 10.39 -13.75
CA ALA A 250 -17.85 11.25 -14.14
C ALA A 250 -18.15 12.73 -13.82
N GLY A 251 -17.20 13.41 -13.18
CA GLY A 251 -17.41 14.81 -12.75
C GLY A 251 -18.30 15.00 -11.53
N SER A 252 -18.80 13.92 -10.88
CA SER A 252 -19.47 14.02 -9.56
C SER A 252 -18.47 14.06 -8.39
N CYS A 253 -17.27 13.50 -8.60
CA CYS A 253 -16.20 13.37 -7.61
C CYS A 253 -14.88 12.99 -8.29
N THR A 254 -13.81 12.82 -7.51
CA THR A 254 -12.51 12.34 -8.04
C THR A 254 -12.62 10.94 -8.64
N GLY A 255 -11.92 10.65 -9.75
CA GLY A 255 -11.87 9.30 -10.35
C GLY A 255 -11.41 8.20 -9.37
N LYS A 256 -10.60 8.53 -8.35
CA LYS A 256 -10.25 7.61 -7.25
C LYS A 256 -11.47 7.16 -6.42
N CYS A 257 -12.47 8.01 -6.25
CA CYS A 257 -13.71 7.67 -5.55
C CYS A 257 -14.55 6.69 -6.37
N ILE A 258 -14.67 6.92 -7.68
CA ILE A 258 -15.38 6.04 -8.62
C ILE A 258 -14.68 4.67 -8.70
N ARG A 259 -13.33 4.64 -8.77
CA ARG A 259 -12.57 3.38 -8.64
C ARG A 259 -12.84 2.64 -7.34
N ASN A 260 -12.95 3.35 -6.20
CA ASN A 260 -13.31 2.72 -4.93
C ASN A 260 -14.75 2.15 -4.94
N TRP A 261 -15.67 2.74 -5.70
CA TRP A 261 -17.01 2.15 -5.91
C TRP A 261 -16.93 0.88 -6.77
N LEU A 262 -16.18 0.90 -7.87
CA LEU A 262 -15.91 -0.28 -8.69
C LEU A 262 -15.22 -1.41 -7.89
N ASN A 263 -14.29 -1.09 -7.00
CA ASN A 263 -13.66 -2.09 -6.13
C ASN A 263 -14.67 -2.75 -5.18
N GLY A 264 -15.66 -2.00 -4.69
CA GLY A 264 -16.75 -2.55 -3.89
C GLY A 264 -17.70 -3.43 -4.70
N LEU A 265 -17.98 -3.05 -5.95
CA LEU A 265 -18.73 -3.88 -6.90
C LEU A 265 -17.98 -5.17 -7.24
N HIS A 266 -16.68 -5.09 -7.52
CA HIS A 266 -15.84 -6.26 -7.79
C HIS A 266 -15.86 -7.22 -6.60
N LEU A 267 -15.64 -6.72 -5.37
CA LEU A 267 -15.68 -7.57 -4.19
C LEU A 267 -17.07 -8.21 -3.98
N TRP A 268 -18.14 -7.49 -4.27
CA TRP A 268 -19.49 -8.05 -4.26
C TRP A 268 -19.68 -9.14 -5.32
N HIS A 269 -19.10 -9.00 -6.52
CA HIS A 269 -19.11 -10.09 -7.51
C HIS A 269 -18.33 -11.31 -7.01
N THR A 270 -17.14 -11.12 -6.42
CA THR A 270 -16.36 -12.20 -5.79
C THR A 270 -17.14 -12.92 -4.68
N TYR A 271 -17.86 -12.19 -3.82
CA TYR A 271 -18.67 -12.77 -2.74
C TYR A 271 -19.89 -13.57 -3.24
N ASN A 272 -20.28 -13.41 -4.50
CA ASN A 272 -21.43 -14.07 -5.10
C ASN A 272 -21.04 -15.01 -6.26
N ASP A 273 -19.75 -15.32 -6.38
CA ASP A 273 -19.15 -16.15 -7.44
C ASP A 273 -19.57 -15.71 -8.86
N ALA A 274 -19.67 -14.40 -9.06
CA ALA A 274 -20.12 -13.80 -10.31
C ALA A 274 -18.94 -13.32 -11.17
N PRO A 275 -18.96 -13.55 -12.50
CA PRO A 275 -18.00 -12.96 -13.44
C PRO A 275 -17.85 -11.45 -13.28
N TRP A 276 -16.63 -10.94 -13.44
CA TRP A 276 -16.31 -9.52 -13.32
C TRP A 276 -15.77 -8.95 -14.63
N HIS A 277 -16.56 -8.09 -15.28
CA HIS A 277 -16.23 -7.47 -16.57
C HIS A 277 -15.58 -6.08 -16.43
N GLY A 278 -15.03 -5.77 -15.26
CA GLY A 278 -14.66 -4.40 -14.87
C GLY A 278 -13.40 -3.84 -15.53
N ASP A 279 -12.68 -4.61 -16.34
CA ASP A 279 -11.49 -4.18 -17.07
C ASP A 279 -11.62 -4.35 -18.60
N GLU A 280 -12.82 -4.69 -19.08
CA GLU A 280 -13.13 -4.88 -20.49
C GLU A 280 -13.59 -3.59 -21.22
N GLY A 281 -13.47 -3.62 -22.55
CA GLY A 281 -14.12 -2.65 -23.45
C GLY A 281 -13.72 -1.20 -23.19
N TRP A 282 -14.71 -0.31 -23.07
CA TRP A 282 -14.49 1.12 -22.90
C TRP A 282 -14.13 1.52 -21.46
N LEU A 283 -14.27 0.62 -20.49
CA LEU A 283 -14.18 0.94 -19.08
C LEU A 283 -12.79 1.49 -18.65
N PRO A 284 -11.64 1.02 -19.19
CA PRO A 284 -10.33 1.66 -18.98
C PRO A 284 -10.22 3.08 -19.56
N HIS A 285 -10.97 3.41 -20.61
CA HIS A 285 -11.03 4.76 -21.19
C HIS A 285 -11.91 5.68 -20.34
N LEU A 286 -13.06 5.17 -19.87
CA LEU A 286 -13.97 5.90 -18.99
C LEU A 286 -13.36 6.16 -17.61
N LYS A 287 -12.62 5.19 -17.03
CA LYS A 287 -11.81 5.40 -15.82
C LYS A 287 -10.83 6.58 -15.97
N ARG A 288 -10.16 6.71 -17.14
CA ARG A 288 -9.26 7.84 -17.46
C ARG A 288 -10.01 9.16 -17.66
N SER A 289 -11.17 9.13 -18.34
CA SER A 289 -12.04 10.31 -18.49
C SER A 289 -12.51 10.84 -17.12
N ALA A 290 -12.95 9.93 -16.25
CA ALA A 290 -13.38 10.23 -14.88
C ALA A 290 -12.26 10.78 -13.98
N ASP A 291 -10.99 10.40 -14.20
CA ASP A 291 -9.86 11.06 -13.52
C ASP A 291 -9.69 12.52 -13.97
N ARG A 292 -9.85 12.82 -15.26
CA ARG A 292 -9.76 14.18 -15.81
C ARG A 292 -10.95 15.04 -15.35
N ALA A 293 -12.18 14.54 -15.48
CA ALA A 293 -13.38 15.19 -14.98
C ALA A 293 -13.38 15.35 -13.45
N GLY A 294 -12.68 14.47 -12.74
CA GLY A 294 -12.52 14.51 -11.29
C GLY A 294 -11.46 15.49 -10.76
N LEU A 295 -10.73 16.22 -11.63
CA LEU A 295 -9.68 17.16 -11.23
C LEU A 295 -10.17 18.30 -10.31
N PRO A 296 -11.33 18.96 -10.54
CA PRO A 296 -11.85 20.01 -9.64
C PRO A 296 -12.11 19.52 -8.20
N PHE A 297 -12.36 18.22 -8.01
CA PHE A 297 -12.58 17.61 -6.70
C PHE A 297 -11.29 17.16 -6.00
N LYS A 298 -10.14 17.27 -6.68
CA LYS A 298 -8.85 16.84 -6.15
C LYS A 298 -8.34 17.86 -5.14
N ARG A 299 -8.31 17.47 -3.88
CA ARG A 299 -7.74 18.30 -2.80
C ARG A 299 -6.24 18.54 -3.04
N PRO A 300 -5.70 19.72 -2.66
CA PRO A 300 -4.28 19.98 -2.76
C PRO A 300 -3.46 18.99 -1.91
N PRO A 301 -2.17 18.77 -2.24
CA PRO A 301 -1.24 18.07 -1.37
C PRO A 301 -1.23 18.66 0.04
N ARG A 302 -1.07 17.82 1.06
CA ARG A 302 -0.93 18.28 2.45
C ARG A 302 0.52 18.72 2.70
N GLY A 303 0.68 19.87 3.35
CA GLY A 303 1.96 20.35 3.83
C GLY A 303 2.62 19.46 4.89
N PRO A 304 3.94 19.60 5.05
CA PRO A 304 4.70 19.03 6.17
C PRO A 304 4.42 19.79 7.47
N VAL A 305 4.54 19.11 8.62
CA VAL A 305 4.87 19.78 9.89
C VAL A 305 6.34 20.24 9.78
N SER A 306 6.66 21.46 10.21
CA SER A 306 8.04 21.96 10.31
C SER A 306 8.52 22.02 11.77
N ASN A 307 9.81 22.26 11.99
CA ASN A 307 10.35 22.54 13.32
C ASN A 307 9.67 23.76 13.97
N GLU A 308 9.31 24.78 13.20
CA GLU A 308 8.55 25.94 13.65
C GLU A 308 7.14 25.56 14.17
N HIS A 309 6.42 24.67 13.48
CA HIS A 309 5.17 24.12 14.00
C HIS A 309 5.42 23.40 15.34
N LEU A 310 6.46 22.56 15.43
CA LEU A 310 6.76 21.86 16.67
C LEU A 310 7.13 22.82 17.81
N ARG A 311 7.86 23.91 17.54
CA ARG A 311 8.18 24.95 18.53
C ARG A 311 6.96 25.75 18.96
N ALA A 312 6.07 26.11 18.04
CA ALA A 312 4.78 26.73 18.37
C ALA A 312 3.91 25.81 19.23
N LEU A 313 3.85 24.51 18.92
CA LEU A 313 3.16 23.51 19.75
C LEU A 313 3.82 23.43 21.14
N ARG A 314 5.15 23.31 21.21
CA ARG A 314 5.90 23.24 22.47
C ARG A 314 5.65 24.45 23.37
N ALA A 315 5.65 25.66 22.80
CA ALA A 315 5.39 26.91 23.53
C ALA A 315 3.95 26.99 24.08
N SER A 316 3.00 26.31 23.47
CA SER A 316 1.60 26.24 23.93
C SER A 316 1.30 25.15 24.98
N LEU A 317 2.30 24.35 25.38
CA LEU A 317 2.11 23.18 26.24
C LEU A 317 2.92 23.28 27.53
N GLU A 318 2.25 23.13 28.67
CA GLU A 318 2.90 22.88 29.96
C GLU A 318 3.45 21.44 29.99
N LEU A 319 4.76 21.28 29.82
CA LEU A 319 5.40 19.96 29.65
C LEU A 319 5.47 19.12 30.95
N ASP A 320 5.23 19.73 32.11
CA ASP A 320 5.05 19.03 33.39
C ASP A 320 3.59 18.66 33.67
N SER A 321 2.63 19.17 32.88
CA SER A 321 1.23 18.74 32.96
C SER A 321 1.05 17.34 32.35
N PRO A 322 0.16 16.48 32.90
CA PRO A 322 -0.14 15.16 32.34
C PRO A 322 -0.47 15.17 30.85
N LEU A 323 -1.35 16.09 30.43
CA LEU A 323 -1.80 16.24 29.04
C LEU A 323 -0.71 16.84 28.14
N GLY A 324 0.01 17.85 28.61
CA GLY A 324 1.07 18.50 27.83
C GLY A 324 2.24 17.55 27.54
N ALA A 325 2.71 16.82 28.56
CA ALA A 325 3.73 15.78 28.39
C ALA A 325 3.31 14.71 27.36
N ALA A 326 2.09 14.19 27.48
CA ALA A 326 1.55 13.18 26.55
C ALA A 326 1.39 13.71 25.11
N THR A 327 0.88 14.93 24.97
CA THR A 327 0.69 15.59 23.67
C THR A 327 2.05 15.84 22.99
N TRP A 328 3.04 16.31 23.73
CA TRP A 328 4.37 16.57 23.20
C TRP A 328 5.10 15.29 22.77
N ALA A 329 5.05 14.25 23.61
CA ALA A 329 5.61 12.93 23.29
C ALA A 329 4.94 12.31 22.05
N ALA A 330 3.62 12.42 21.90
CA ALA A 330 2.90 11.94 20.73
C ALA A 330 3.27 12.70 19.45
N ALA A 331 3.42 14.03 19.53
CA ALA A 331 3.81 14.87 18.41
C ALA A 331 5.21 14.52 17.89
N LEU A 332 6.20 14.46 18.77
CA LEU A 332 7.58 14.12 18.39
C LEU A 332 7.73 12.65 17.99
N SER A 333 7.00 11.71 18.59
CA SER A 333 6.97 10.31 18.15
C SER A 333 6.43 10.16 16.73
N ALA A 334 5.35 10.87 16.40
CA ALA A 334 4.78 10.85 15.05
C ALA A 334 5.71 11.50 14.01
N TYR A 335 6.40 12.57 14.41
CA TYR A 335 7.34 13.31 13.59
C TYR A 335 8.65 12.53 13.37
N ARG A 336 9.48 12.40 14.40
CA ARG A 336 10.83 11.82 14.29
C ARG A 336 10.82 10.33 13.94
N GLY A 337 9.79 9.57 14.37
CA GLY A 337 9.60 8.16 13.98
C GLY A 337 8.93 7.94 12.61
N CYS A 338 8.62 9.01 11.86
CA CYS A 338 7.87 8.95 10.59
C CYS A 338 6.55 8.13 10.67
N ARG A 339 5.85 8.19 11.81
CA ARG A 339 4.65 7.36 12.06
C ARG A 339 3.34 8.06 11.74
N ARG A 340 2.33 7.30 11.35
CA ARG A 340 0.96 7.83 11.21
C ARG A 340 0.39 7.97 12.62
N LEU A 341 -0.29 9.08 12.92
CA LEU A 341 -0.93 9.24 14.24
C LEU A 341 -1.95 8.13 14.59
N GLY A 342 -2.51 7.43 13.59
CA GLY A 342 -3.38 6.27 13.85
C GLY A 342 -2.64 4.96 14.16
N GLU A 343 -1.31 4.99 14.25
CA GLU A 343 -0.46 3.89 14.75
C GLU A 343 0.02 4.18 16.19
N LEU A 344 -0.23 5.40 16.70
CA LEU A 344 0.24 5.89 18.01
C LEU A 344 -0.91 6.33 18.92
N LEU A 345 -1.96 6.94 18.38
CA LEU A 345 -3.10 7.49 19.11
C LEU A 345 -4.39 6.78 18.72
N ILE A 346 -5.21 6.49 19.72
CA ILE A 346 -6.49 5.82 19.52
C ILE A 346 -7.43 6.68 18.66
N ARG A 347 -8.29 6.04 17.87
CA ARG A 347 -9.29 6.78 17.08
C ARG A 347 -10.33 7.46 17.97
N SER A 348 -10.85 6.74 18.97
CA SER A 348 -11.93 7.17 19.86
C SER A 348 -12.07 6.17 21.01
N THR A 349 -12.40 6.62 22.22
CA THR A 349 -12.56 5.75 23.41
C THR A 349 -13.49 4.56 23.16
N ALA A 350 -14.65 4.77 22.54
CA ALA A 350 -15.62 3.71 22.20
C ALA A 350 -15.18 2.73 21.08
N LYS A 351 -13.96 2.87 20.55
CA LYS A 351 -13.36 1.95 19.56
C LYS A 351 -11.95 1.50 19.96
N PHE A 352 -11.57 1.70 21.22
CA PHE A 352 -10.29 1.23 21.73
C PHE A 352 -10.24 -0.31 21.72
N SER A 353 -9.10 -0.87 21.33
CA SER A 353 -8.81 -2.29 21.49
C SER A 353 -7.31 -2.52 21.64
N ALA A 354 -6.88 -3.21 22.69
CA ALA A 354 -5.46 -3.54 22.91
C ALA A 354 -4.83 -4.39 21.79
N LEU A 355 -5.64 -5.01 20.91
CA LEU A 355 -5.18 -5.72 19.70
C LEU A 355 -4.86 -4.79 18.51
N ARG A 356 -5.25 -3.51 18.58
CA ARG A 356 -5.16 -2.52 17.49
C ARG A 356 -4.49 -1.22 17.93
N ASP A 357 -4.59 -0.86 19.20
CA ASP A 357 -4.08 0.36 19.81
C ASP A 357 -2.95 0.00 20.79
N THR A 358 -1.75 0.54 20.54
CA THR A 358 -0.57 0.29 21.38
C THR A 358 -0.79 0.77 22.81
N CYS A 359 -0.60 -0.12 23.78
CA CYS A 359 -0.82 0.13 25.21
C CYS A 359 0.51 0.32 25.97
N ARG A 360 0.42 0.70 27.25
CA ARG A 360 1.56 0.92 28.15
C ARG A 360 2.29 -0.37 28.54
N SER A 361 1.67 -1.53 28.34
CA SER A 361 2.31 -2.85 28.36
C SER A 361 3.24 -3.15 27.17
N THR A 362 3.30 -2.28 26.15
CA THR A 362 4.13 -2.56 24.98
C THR A 362 5.62 -2.61 25.31
N ARG A 363 6.36 -3.42 24.56
CA ARG A 363 7.82 -3.50 24.66
C ARG A 363 8.44 -2.18 24.24
N VAL A 364 9.22 -1.59 25.13
CA VAL A 364 10.10 -0.45 24.86
C VAL A 364 11.53 -0.88 25.16
N SER A 365 12.42 -0.84 24.16
CA SER A 365 13.85 -1.06 24.34
C SER A 365 14.64 0.24 24.15
N ARG A 366 15.82 0.31 24.76
CA ARG A 366 16.79 1.41 24.61
C ARG A 366 18.13 0.81 24.19
N THR A 367 18.76 1.42 23.20
CA THR A 367 20.10 1.08 22.72
C THR A 367 20.90 2.37 22.51
N ALA A 368 22.18 2.26 22.15
CA ALA A 368 23.02 3.38 21.75
C ALA A 368 23.52 3.20 20.31
N ALA A 369 23.58 4.29 19.56
CA ALA A 369 24.20 4.34 18.23
C ALA A 369 24.95 5.67 18.08
N ASN A 370 26.24 5.62 17.75
CA ASN A 370 27.12 6.79 17.57
C ASN A 370 26.99 7.82 18.72
N GLY A 371 27.06 7.35 19.97
CA GLY A 371 26.95 8.19 21.18
C GLY A 371 25.55 8.72 21.50
N ARG A 372 24.51 8.32 20.76
CA ARG A 372 23.12 8.77 20.93
C ARG A 372 22.23 7.64 21.43
N VAL A 373 21.33 7.95 22.36
CA VAL A 373 20.26 7.02 22.76
C VAL A 373 19.28 6.80 21.62
N VAL A 374 18.91 5.55 21.37
CA VAL A 374 17.85 5.13 20.46
C VAL A 374 16.80 4.40 21.27
N LEU A 375 15.55 4.85 21.17
CA LEU A 375 14.41 4.26 21.86
C LEU A 375 13.50 3.61 20.82
N THR A 376 13.20 2.33 21.00
CA THR A 376 12.36 1.54 20.08
C THR A 376 11.09 1.09 20.79
N ILE A 377 9.93 1.50 20.27
CA ILE A 377 8.60 1.18 20.81
C ILE A 377 7.90 0.21 19.87
N HIS A 378 7.54 -0.97 20.36
CA HIS A 378 6.72 -1.90 19.59
C HIS A 378 5.29 -1.35 19.43
N LEU A 379 4.77 -1.39 18.21
CA LEU A 379 3.42 -1.00 17.85
C LEU A 379 2.64 -2.27 17.51
N VAL A 380 1.57 -2.55 18.25
CA VAL A 380 0.83 -3.82 18.13
C VAL A 380 0.13 -4.01 16.78
N TRP A 381 -0.11 -2.92 16.05
CA TRP A 381 -0.79 -2.96 14.76
C TRP A 381 -0.30 -1.86 13.80
N THR A 382 -0.16 -2.19 12.52
CA THR A 382 -0.10 -1.17 11.45
C THR A 382 -1.00 -1.54 10.27
N LYS A 383 -1.32 -0.55 9.41
CA LYS A 383 -2.17 -0.80 8.24
C LYS A 383 -1.61 -1.87 7.29
N THR A 384 -0.28 -1.95 7.16
CA THR A 384 0.40 -2.76 6.14
C THR A 384 0.82 -4.14 6.65
N THR A 385 1.14 -4.25 7.94
CA THR A 385 1.59 -5.50 8.59
C THR A 385 0.53 -6.13 9.48
N GLN A 386 -0.59 -5.44 9.70
CA GLN A 386 -1.67 -5.86 10.59
C GLN A 386 -1.12 -6.22 11.99
N ASN A 387 -1.50 -7.38 12.53
CA ASN A 387 -1.13 -7.85 13.87
C ASN A 387 0.34 -8.26 14.02
N LEU A 388 1.14 -8.29 12.93
CA LEU A 388 2.60 -8.38 13.04
C LEU A 388 3.21 -7.08 13.57
N GLY A 389 2.43 -6.00 13.63
CA GLY A 389 2.85 -4.76 14.25
C GLY A 389 3.99 -4.06 13.51
N GLY A 390 4.77 -3.27 14.23
CA GLY A 390 5.98 -2.61 13.71
C GLY A 390 6.67 -1.79 14.78
N GLU A 391 7.82 -1.22 14.48
CA GLU A 391 8.65 -0.56 15.50
C GLU A 391 8.71 0.96 15.28
N CYS A 392 8.33 1.77 16.27
CA CYS A 392 8.56 3.22 16.28
C CYS A 392 9.94 3.50 16.88
N ILE A 393 10.89 3.87 16.04
CA ILE A 393 12.28 4.13 16.44
C ILE A 393 12.47 5.65 16.59
N LEU A 394 12.99 6.07 17.74
CA LEU A 394 13.19 7.46 18.13
C LEU A 394 14.66 7.67 18.54
N THR A 395 15.40 8.44 17.75
CA THR A 395 16.82 8.76 18.02
C THR A 395 16.94 10.08 18.79
N GLN A 396 17.86 10.14 19.75
CA GLN A 396 18.16 11.33 20.53
C GLN A 396 18.73 12.47 19.66
N VAL A 397 18.08 13.63 19.74
CA VAL A 397 18.51 14.87 19.09
C VAL A 397 19.29 15.71 20.10
N LEU A 398 20.35 16.37 19.61
CA LEU A 398 21.30 17.17 20.40
C LEU A 398 21.58 18.48 19.64
N GLY A 399 22.24 19.45 20.30
CA GLY A 399 22.58 20.74 19.69
C GLY A 399 21.36 21.66 19.51
N ILE A 400 21.31 22.42 18.42
CA ILE A 400 20.30 23.47 18.16
C ILE A 400 18.84 22.98 18.17
N ASP A 401 18.62 21.70 17.88
CA ASP A 401 17.31 21.05 17.82
C ASP A 401 17.02 20.15 19.05
N ALA A 402 17.82 20.26 20.13
CA ALA A 402 17.64 19.48 21.36
C ALA A 402 16.27 19.71 22.05
N ASP A 403 15.66 20.88 21.85
CA ASP A 403 14.29 21.18 22.29
C ASP A 403 13.23 20.30 21.62
N LEU A 404 13.57 19.69 20.47
CA LEU A 404 12.75 18.79 19.65
C LEU A 404 13.18 17.31 19.78
N CYS A 405 13.85 16.95 20.88
CA CYS A 405 14.33 15.58 21.14
C CYS A 405 13.17 14.61 21.48
N PRO A 406 12.93 13.55 20.68
CA PRO A 406 11.80 12.65 20.86
C PRO A 406 11.99 11.69 22.04
N VAL A 407 13.24 11.29 22.34
CA VAL A 407 13.59 10.43 23.47
C VAL A 407 13.27 11.14 24.78
N TRP A 408 13.76 12.38 24.96
CA TRP A 408 13.46 13.19 26.14
C TRP A 408 11.95 13.40 26.33
N ALA A 409 11.22 13.72 25.25
CA ALA A 409 9.79 13.95 25.34
C ALA A 409 9.01 12.68 25.74
N PHE A 410 9.40 11.52 25.21
CA PHE A 410 8.80 10.25 25.57
C PHE A 410 9.11 9.86 27.03
N ASP A 411 10.37 9.98 27.46
CA ASP A 411 10.75 9.70 28.85
C ASP A 411 10.09 10.67 29.84
N ASN A 412 9.96 11.95 29.48
CA ASN A 412 9.19 12.93 30.27
C ASN A 412 7.71 12.55 30.38
N HIS A 413 7.09 12.06 29.30
CA HIS A 413 5.74 11.53 29.34
C HIS A 413 5.63 10.31 30.26
N LEU A 414 6.58 9.37 30.22
CA LEU A 414 6.59 8.21 31.13
C LEU A 414 6.77 8.64 32.61
N ARG A 415 7.59 9.67 32.88
CA ARG A 415 7.83 10.25 34.21
C ARG A 415 6.56 10.90 34.79
N ILE A 416 5.97 11.85 34.06
CA ILE A 416 4.76 12.56 34.51
C ILE A 416 3.56 11.60 34.57
N ASN A 417 3.37 10.78 33.54
CA ASN A 417 2.32 9.77 33.46
C ASN A 417 2.89 8.39 33.82
N HIS A 418 3.46 8.28 35.03
CA HIS A 418 3.97 7.01 35.57
C HIS A 418 2.83 6.08 36.05
N SER A 419 3.16 4.81 36.27
CA SER A 419 2.28 3.76 36.83
C SER A 419 0.83 3.71 36.30
N PRO A 420 0.60 3.59 34.98
CA PRO A 420 -0.71 3.23 34.43
C PRO A 420 -1.01 1.72 34.54
N PRO A 421 -2.30 1.33 34.50
CA PRO A 421 -2.71 -0.02 34.11
C PRO A 421 -2.10 -0.46 32.78
N ALA A 422 -1.84 -1.77 32.63
CA ALA A 422 -1.14 -2.35 31.48
C ALA A 422 -1.84 -2.09 30.13
N ASP A 423 -3.16 -2.12 30.12
CA ASP A 423 -4.06 -1.90 28.98
C ASP A 423 -4.33 -0.42 28.66
N THR A 424 -3.78 0.51 29.45
CA THR A 424 -3.91 1.95 29.17
C THR A 424 -3.20 2.30 27.85
N PRO A 425 -3.81 3.10 26.94
CA PRO A 425 -3.15 3.50 25.69
C PRO A 425 -1.82 4.23 25.91
N LEU A 426 -0.86 4.03 25.00
CA LEU A 426 0.53 4.47 25.14
C LEU A 426 0.69 5.95 25.50
N PHE A 427 -0.09 6.85 24.89
CA PHE A 427 -0.08 8.29 25.15
C PHE A 427 -1.31 8.77 25.95
N ALA A 428 -1.97 7.90 26.71
CA ALA A 428 -2.98 8.33 27.68
C ALA A 428 -2.33 9.10 28.84
N HIS A 429 -3.08 9.99 29.47
CA HIS A 429 -2.60 10.84 30.54
C HIS A 429 -3.42 10.70 31.83
N ARG A 430 -2.80 11.03 32.96
CA ARG A 430 -3.47 11.11 34.27
C ARG A 430 -4.47 12.27 34.31
N SER A 431 -5.51 12.10 35.10
CA SER A 431 -6.54 13.09 35.41
C SER A 431 -7.12 12.81 36.81
N ALA A 432 -7.91 13.73 37.38
CA ALA A 432 -8.50 13.56 38.71
C ALA A 432 -9.38 12.30 38.83
N SER A 433 -9.99 11.84 37.74
CA SER A 433 -10.85 10.65 37.68
C SER A 433 -10.14 9.41 37.09
N GLY A 434 -8.81 9.31 37.21
CA GLY A 434 -8.02 8.23 36.63
C GLY A 434 -7.44 8.57 35.24
N TRP A 435 -7.44 7.61 34.32
CA TRP A 435 -6.74 7.72 33.04
C TRP A 435 -7.62 8.23 31.90
N ARG A 436 -7.10 9.16 31.10
CA ARG A 436 -7.77 9.74 29.93
C ARG A 436 -6.98 9.49 28.65
N HIS A 437 -7.69 9.03 27.63
CA HIS A 437 -7.09 8.69 26.34
C HIS A 437 -6.84 9.96 25.50
N LEU A 438 -5.60 10.17 25.06
CA LEU A 438 -5.30 11.16 24.03
C LEU A 438 -5.79 10.62 22.68
N THR A 439 -7.00 11.01 22.28
CA THR A 439 -7.56 10.61 20.98
C THR A 439 -6.89 11.41 19.86
N LYS A 440 -6.74 10.77 18.69
CA LYS A 440 -6.21 11.42 17.50
C LYS A 440 -6.99 12.67 17.08
N ASP A 441 -8.30 12.71 17.30
CA ASP A 441 -9.14 13.86 16.97
C ASP A 441 -8.85 15.05 17.91
N ALA A 442 -8.84 14.81 19.22
CA ALA A 442 -8.50 15.83 20.22
C ALA A 442 -7.09 16.40 19.98
N PHE A 443 -6.10 15.53 19.74
CA PHE A 443 -4.72 15.91 19.41
C PHE A 443 -4.64 16.83 18.17
N ILE A 444 -5.32 16.46 17.08
CA ILE A 444 -5.33 17.26 15.85
C ILE A 444 -6.09 18.58 16.04
N LYS A 445 -7.21 18.58 16.76
CA LYS A 445 -7.97 19.80 17.03
C LYS A 445 -7.13 20.80 17.84
N ALA A 446 -6.45 20.34 18.88
CA ALA A 446 -5.54 21.17 19.68
C ALA A 446 -4.37 21.70 18.84
N SER A 447 -3.65 20.81 18.13
CA SER A 447 -2.49 21.20 17.33
C SER A 447 -2.85 22.21 16.24
N VAL A 448 -3.95 22.00 15.50
CA VAL A 448 -4.41 22.91 14.43
C VAL A 448 -4.84 24.27 14.99
N ALA A 449 -5.41 24.33 16.20
CA ALA A 449 -5.73 25.61 16.84
C ALA A 449 -4.46 26.44 17.09
N VAL A 450 -3.40 25.82 17.62
CA VAL A 450 -2.10 26.46 17.86
C VAL A 450 -1.46 26.93 16.55
N PHE A 451 -1.44 26.09 15.51
CA PHE A 451 -0.82 26.45 14.24
C PHE A 451 -1.56 27.57 13.50
N ASN A 452 -2.90 27.58 13.55
CA ASN A 452 -3.68 28.68 13.01
C ASN A 452 -3.40 30.00 13.76
N ALA A 453 -3.28 29.95 15.10
CA ALA A 453 -2.95 31.13 15.91
C ALA A 453 -1.53 31.67 15.63
N ALA A 454 -0.59 30.79 15.28
CA ALA A 454 0.76 31.14 14.84
C ALA A 454 0.87 31.50 13.34
N GLY A 455 -0.24 31.54 12.59
CA GLY A 455 -0.24 31.86 11.15
C GLY A 455 0.37 30.79 10.23
N LEU A 456 0.57 29.56 10.74
CA LEU A 456 1.29 28.49 10.04
C LEU A 456 0.39 27.68 9.08
N GLU A 457 1.03 26.91 8.17
CA GLU A 457 0.32 26.09 7.17
C GLU A 457 -0.64 25.09 7.84
N ARG A 458 -1.90 25.05 7.38
CA ARG A 458 -2.91 24.16 7.95
C ARG A 458 -2.57 22.67 7.73
N ILE A 459 -2.10 22.01 8.78
CA ILE A 459 -1.75 20.60 8.75
C ILE A 459 -2.93 19.64 8.98
N PHE A 460 -2.68 18.35 8.74
CA PHE A 460 -3.56 17.24 9.09
C PHE A 460 -2.74 16.13 9.79
N GLY A 461 -3.40 15.11 10.35
CA GLY A 461 -2.69 14.00 11.00
C GLY A 461 -1.82 13.08 10.12
N HIS A 462 -1.59 13.46 8.87
CA HIS A 462 -0.58 12.86 8.00
C HIS A 462 0.68 13.74 7.85
N SER A 463 0.55 15.04 8.12
CA SER A 463 1.61 16.04 7.97
C SER A 463 2.77 15.84 8.93
N PHE A 464 2.56 15.21 10.10
CA PHE A 464 3.65 14.80 11.00
C PHE A 464 4.61 13.83 10.30
N ARG A 465 4.07 12.75 9.72
CA ARG A 465 4.86 11.77 8.94
C ARG A 465 5.53 12.39 7.71
N ILE A 466 4.81 13.28 7.00
CA ILE A 466 5.38 14.02 5.85
C ILE A 466 6.53 14.91 6.32
N GLY A 467 6.35 15.64 7.43
CA GLY A 467 7.33 16.56 7.98
C GLY A 467 8.58 15.86 8.51
N GLY A 468 8.41 14.73 9.19
CA GLY A 468 9.53 13.90 9.65
C GLY A 468 10.37 13.36 8.50
N SER A 469 9.73 12.84 7.45
CA SER A 469 10.45 12.41 6.25
C SER A 469 11.12 13.57 5.52
N LEU A 470 10.49 14.73 5.46
CA LEU A 470 11.10 15.93 4.88
C LEU A 470 12.33 16.37 5.66
N ALA A 471 12.26 16.43 6.99
CA ALA A 471 13.40 16.77 7.84
C ALA A 471 14.57 15.82 7.58
N LEU A 472 14.34 14.50 7.64
CA LEU A 472 15.41 13.52 7.42
C LEU A 472 16.00 13.56 6.00
N LEU A 473 15.19 13.85 4.96
CA LEU A 473 15.70 14.10 3.60
C LEU A 473 16.56 15.38 3.54
N LEU A 474 16.15 16.45 4.22
CA LEU A 474 16.93 17.70 4.33
C LEU A 474 18.18 17.52 5.21
N ASP A 475 18.18 16.58 6.14
CA ASP A 475 19.34 16.17 6.94
C ASP A 475 20.30 15.23 6.17
N GLY A 476 19.92 14.79 4.96
CA GLY A 476 20.75 13.94 4.09
C GLY A 476 20.64 12.43 4.39
N VAL A 477 19.67 12.02 5.21
CA VAL A 477 19.44 10.60 5.51
C VAL A 477 18.94 9.87 4.26
N ALA A 478 19.55 8.73 3.96
CA ALA A 478 19.26 7.97 2.75
C ALA A 478 17.76 7.57 2.65
N PRO A 479 17.13 7.69 1.46
CA PRO A 479 15.71 7.41 1.24
C PRO A 479 15.22 6.08 1.82
N GLU A 480 15.98 5.01 1.63
CA GLU A 480 15.70 3.65 2.07
C GLU A 480 15.72 3.50 3.61
N VAL A 481 16.56 4.26 4.30
CA VAL A 481 16.57 4.33 5.78
C VAL A 481 15.29 4.99 6.27
N ILE A 482 14.84 6.09 5.63
CA ILE A 482 13.58 6.75 5.96
C ILE A 482 12.39 5.83 5.63
N MET A 483 12.47 5.07 4.52
CA MET A 483 11.46 4.06 4.17
C MET A 483 11.33 3.00 5.25
N LYS A 484 12.44 2.44 5.75
CA LYS A 484 12.41 1.49 6.88
C LYS A 484 11.88 2.17 8.16
N LEU A 485 12.36 3.37 8.48
CA LEU A 485 11.99 4.12 9.69
C LEU A 485 10.49 4.44 9.79
N GLY A 486 9.78 4.68 8.68
CA GLY A 486 8.32 4.84 8.70
C GLY A 486 7.52 3.60 8.31
N GLY A 487 8.14 2.47 8.01
CA GLY A 487 7.44 1.27 7.54
C GLY A 487 6.79 1.45 6.15
N TRP A 488 7.54 1.96 5.19
CA TRP A 488 7.22 1.88 3.77
C TRP A 488 7.87 0.63 3.15
N THR A 489 7.08 -0.17 2.45
CA THR A 489 7.54 -1.35 1.69
C THR A 489 7.57 -1.12 0.18
N SER A 490 7.23 0.08 -0.30
CA SER A 490 7.18 0.40 -1.73
C SER A 490 7.42 1.89 -2.01
N LEU A 491 7.64 2.21 -3.29
CA LEU A 491 7.86 3.57 -3.81
C LEU A 491 6.69 4.55 -3.56
N CYS A 492 5.59 4.13 -2.92
CA CYS A 492 4.61 5.06 -2.36
C CYS A 492 5.22 6.04 -1.32
N PHE A 493 6.46 5.83 -0.87
CA PHE A 493 7.27 6.83 -0.16
C PHE A 493 7.47 8.14 -0.93
N LEU A 494 7.63 8.09 -2.26
CA LEU A 494 7.90 9.30 -3.07
C LEU A 494 6.78 10.35 -2.96
N ILE A 495 5.55 9.97 -2.64
CA ILE A 495 4.44 10.92 -2.44
C ILE A 495 4.60 11.78 -1.16
N TYR A 496 5.58 11.47 -0.30
CA TYR A 496 5.91 12.21 0.93
C TYR A 496 7.07 13.20 0.71
N TRP A 497 7.75 13.15 -0.44
CA TRP A 497 8.75 14.14 -0.84
C TRP A 497 8.03 15.46 -1.18
N ARG A 498 7.72 16.24 -0.15
CA ARG A 498 7.24 17.62 -0.27
C ARG A 498 8.43 18.55 -0.34
N ARG A 499 8.26 19.72 -0.96
CA ARG A 499 9.34 20.68 -1.15
C ARG A 499 10.51 20.09 -1.98
N LEU A 500 10.20 19.52 -3.15
CA LEU A 500 11.21 18.97 -4.07
C LEU A 500 12.24 20.03 -4.49
N GLU A 501 11.79 21.28 -4.60
CA GLU A 501 12.59 22.48 -4.82
C GLU A 501 13.65 22.73 -3.73
N ARG A 502 13.54 22.06 -2.57
CA ARG A 502 14.57 22.06 -1.50
C ARG A 502 15.32 20.74 -1.41
N ILE A 503 14.62 19.60 -1.51
CA ILE A 503 15.24 18.28 -1.37
C ILE A 503 16.24 18.03 -2.51
N LEU A 504 15.84 18.26 -3.76
CA LEU A 504 16.66 17.84 -4.91
C LEU A 504 17.98 18.63 -5.02
N PRO A 505 18.02 19.98 -4.89
CA PRO A 505 19.28 20.70 -4.90
C PRO A 505 20.23 20.25 -3.80
N LEU A 506 19.77 20.17 -2.54
CA LEU A 506 20.60 19.76 -1.39
C LEU A 506 21.11 18.33 -1.50
N ALA A 507 20.32 17.40 -2.06
CA ALA A 507 20.76 16.03 -2.29
C ALA A 507 21.82 15.93 -3.40
N ILE A 508 21.68 16.75 -4.45
CA ILE A 508 22.62 16.79 -5.58
C ILE A 508 23.94 17.44 -5.15
N THR A 509 23.92 18.61 -4.50
CA THR A 509 25.15 19.29 -4.07
C THR A 509 25.94 18.43 -3.09
N ARG A 510 25.32 17.90 -2.03
CA ARG A 510 26.00 17.01 -1.08
C ARG A 510 26.66 15.79 -1.74
N ALA A 511 26.07 15.23 -2.80
CA ALA A 511 26.66 14.13 -3.55
C ALA A 511 27.87 14.59 -4.38
N TRP A 512 27.88 15.82 -4.86
CA TRP A 512 29.05 16.44 -5.49
C TRP A 512 30.14 16.78 -4.46
N ASP A 513 29.77 17.37 -3.32
CA ASP A 513 30.68 17.76 -2.24
C ASP A 513 31.39 16.53 -1.66
N ALA A 514 30.65 15.44 -1.40
CA ALA A 514 31.22 14.17 -0.98
C ALA A 514 32.21 13.58 -2.01
N ARG A 515 31.95 13.76 -3.31
CA ARG A 515 32.87 13.34 -4.39
C ARG A 515 34.11 14.24 -4.46
N ILE A 516 33.97 15.53 -4.19
CA ILE A 516 35.09 16.50 -4.12
C ILE A 516 35.99 16.17 -2.91
N ALA A 517 35.40 15.96 -1.74
CA ALA A 517 36.11 15.56 -0.53
C ALA A 517 36.86 14.22 -0.71
N GLU A 518 36.23 13.23 -1.34
CA GLU A 518 36.87 11.94 -1.64
C GLU A 518 38.02 12.06 -2.64
N PHE A 519 37.85 12.89 -3.68
CA PHE A 519 38.92 13.21 -4.63
C PHE A 519 40.10 13.88 -3.91
N ALA A 520 39.82 14.90 -3.09
CA ALA A 520 40.84 15.63 -2.32
C ALA A 520 41.63 14.70 -1.40
N ARG A 521 40.91 13.88 -0.62
CA ARG A 521 41.48 12.85 0.29
C ARG A 521 42.38 11.86 -0.44
N THR A 522 42.01 11.46 -1.66
CA THR A 522 42.78 10.50 -2.48
C THR A 522 44.07 11.12 -3.06
N HIS A 523 44.08 12.44 -3.32
CA HIS A 523 45.21 13.15 -3.93
C HIS A 523 46.06 13.94 -2.91
N GLY A 524 45.84 13.74 -1.60
CA GLY A 524 46.58 14.43 -0.55
C GLY A 524 46.28 15.94 -0.44
N HIS A 525 45.19 16.41 -1.03
CA HIS A 525 44.75 17.79 -0.88
C HIS A 525 44.02 17.95 0.45
N ASN A 526 44.51 18.85 1.29
CA ASN A 526 43.84 19.24 2.53
C ASN A 526 42.69 20.22 2.21
N VAL A 527 41.58 19.68 1.70
CA VAL A 527 40.36 20.47 1.50
C VAL A 527 39.64 20.55 2.83
N ASP A 528 39.62 21.76 3.40
CA ASP A 528 38.70 22.11 4.48
C ASP A 528 37.28 22.11 3.89
N VAL A 529 36.58 20.99 4.09
CA VAL A 529 35.22 20.80 3.56
C VAL A 529 34.22 21.67 4.32
N ASP A 530 34.52 22.07 5.56
CA ASP A 530 33.67 22.96 6.35
C ASP A 530 33.74 24.41 5.83
N ALA A 531 34.88 24.83 5.26
CA ALA A 531 35.02 26.11 4.57
C ALA A 531 34.20 26.20 3.26
N LEU A 532 33.89 25.08 2.62
CA LEU A 532 33.09 25.03 1.38
C LEU A 532 31.57 25.03 1.63
N LEU A 533 31.11 24.94 2.88
CA LEU A 533 29.68 24.83 3.22
C LEU A 533 28.99 26.18 3.49
N PHE A 534 29.71 27.31 3.42
CA PHE A 534 29.22 28.61 3.89
C PHE A 534 29.44 29.83 2.96
N ASP A 535 29.95 29.63 1.74
CA ASP A 535 30.04 30.67 0.69
C ASP A 535 28.87 30.58 -0.32
#